data_AF-A0A2M7G9H1-F1
#
_entry.id   AF-A0A2M7G9H1-F1
#
_cell.length_a   1.000
_cell.length_b   1.000
_cell.length_c   1.000
_cell.angle_alpha   90.00
_cell.angle_beta   90.00
_cell.angle_gamma   90.00
#
_symmetry.space_group_name_H-M   'P 1'
#
loop_
_entity.id
_entity.type
_entity.pdbx_description
1 polymer ?
#
loop_
_entity_poly.entity_id
_entity_poly.type
_entity_poly.pdbx_seq_one_letter_code
_entity_poly.pdbx_strand_id
1 'polypeptide(L)'
;VNGLRRRGIEVLTAKEAGMLTAPDKKHLEFAAAQGMVIFTQDDDFLRLHASGISHSGIVYAHQRTPIGQIIQGLTLIYQVLTPEELHNHVEFL
;
A
#
# COMPACT_ATOMS: atom_id res chain seq x y z
N VAL A 1 6.74 -2.54 9.70
CA VAL A 1 7.42 -1.24 9.44
C VAL A 1 8.95 -1.35 9.56
N ASN A 2 9.52 -1.66 10.74
CA ASN A 2 10.99 -1.71 10.91
C ASN A 2 11.73 -2.62 9.91
N GLY A 3 11.13 -3.76 9.54
CA GLY A 3 11.72 -4.67 8.55
C GLY A 3 11.90 -4.06 7.16
N LEU A 4 10.99 -3.17 6.73
CA LEU A 4 11.05 -2.47 5.44
C LEU A 4 12.02 -1.29 5.51
N ARG A 5 11.95 -0.48 6.58
CA ARG A 5 12.87 0.65 6.80
C ARG A 5 14.34 0.21 6.84
N ARG A 6 14.64 -0.93 7.45
CA ARG A 6 16.00 -1.53 7.45
C ARG A 6 16.50 -1.94 6.07
N ARG A 7 15.61 -2.07 5.08
CA ARG A 7 15.92 -2.36 3.68
C ARG A 7 15.95 -1.10 2.81
N GLY A 8 15.91 0.09 3.42
CA GLY A 8 15.93 1.37 2.70
C GLY A 8 14.59 1.79 2.09
N ILE A 9 13.51 1.03 2.36
CA ILE A 9 12.19 1.34 1.84
C ILE A 9 11.55 2.41 2.72
N GLU A 10 11.17 3.53 2.12
CA GLU A 10 10.39 4.57 2.78
C GLU A 10 9.00 4.05 3.13
N VAL A 11 8.60 4.23 4.39
CA VAL A 11 7.30 3.76 4.88
C VAL A 11 6.73 4.83 5.79
N LEU A 12 5.50 5.23 5.51
CA LEU A 12 4.68 6.05 6.37
C LEU A 12 3.46 5.26 6.83
N THR A 13 3.28 5.11 8.13
CA THR A 13 2.07 4.47 8.69
C THR A 13 0.91 5.46 8.76
N ALA A 14 -0.34 4.97 8.72
CA ALA A 14 -1.52 5.79 8.97
C ALA A 14 -1.45 6.57 10.30
N LYS A 15 -0.79 6.01 11.32
CA LYS A 15 -0.52 6.69 12.60
C LYS A 15 0.45 7.86 12.44
N GLU A 16 1.58 7.65 11.79
CA GLU A 16 2.57 8.71 11.54
C GLU A 16 2.02 9.81 10.63
N ALA A 17 1.13 9.45 9.69
CA ALA A 17 0.42 10.40 8.83
C ALA A 17 -0.72 11.16 9.54
N GLY A 18 -1.09 10.80 10.78
CA GLY A 18 -2.24 11.38 11.48
C GLY A 18 -3.61 11.00 10.89
N MET A 19 -3.68 9.86 10.18
CA MET A 19 -4.83 9.44 9.38
C MET A 19 -5.59 8.24 9.97
N LEU A 20 -5.33 7.81 11.21
CA LEU A 20 -5.92 6.58 11.78
C LEU A 20 -7.45 6.46 11.72
N THR A 21 -8.16 7.59 11.72
CA THR A 21 -9.63 7.63 11.68
C THR A 21 -10.16 8.18 10.36
N ALA A 22 -9.29 8.34 9.36
CA ALA A 22 -9.68 8.83 8.05
C ALA A 22 -10.42 7.71 7.28
N PRO A 23 -11.41 8.06 6.45
CA PRO A 23 -12.02 7.10 5.53
C PRO A 23 -11.00 6.56 4.51
N ASP A 24 -11.18 5.33 4.02
CA ASP A 24 -10.27 4.69 3.05
C ASP A 24 -10.03 5.53 1.79
N LYS A 25 -11.07 6.20 1.28
CA LYS A 25 -10.92 7.15 0.16
C LYS A 25 -9.92 8.27 0.48
N LYS A 26 -9.93 8.78 1.72
CA LYS A 26 -8.96 9.81 2.16
C LYS A 26 -7.56 9.24 2.29
N HIS A 27 -7.41 7.97 2.65
CA HIS A 27 -6.12 7.30 2.58
C HIS A 27 -5.59 7.22 1.16
N LEU A 28 -6.41 6.81 0.18
CA LEU A 28 -6.02 6.76 -1.23
C LEU A 28 -5.64 8.15 -1.78
N GLU A 29 -6.45 9.17 -1.51
CA GLU A 29 -6.17 10.56 -1.91
C GLU A 29 -4.85 11.06 -1.31
N PHE A 30 -4.62 10.81 -0.02
CA PHE A 30 -3.39 11.20 0.65
C PHE A 30 -2.17 10.47 0.09
N ALA A 31 -2.25 9.15 -0.06
CA ALA A 31 -1.16 8.34 -0.60
C ALA A 31 -0.81 8.77 -2.04
N ALA A 32 -1.82 9.01 -2.88
CA ALA A 32 -1.63 9.52 -4.23
C ALA A 32 -0.95 10.89 -4.25
N ALA A 33 -1.36 11.82 -3.37
CA ALA A 33 -0.73 13.13 -3.25
C ALA A 33 0.75 13.07 -2.79
N GLN A 34 1.13 12.02 -2.07
CA GLN A 34 2.52 11.75 -1.67
C GLN A 34 3.29 10.87 -2.67
N GLY A 35 2.66 10.41 -3.75
CA GLY A 35 3.25 9.44 -4.68
C GLY A 35 3.52 8.08 -4.04
N MET A 36 2.77 7.71 -3.01
CA MET A 36 2.96 6.47 -2.24
C MET A 36 1.92 5.40 -2.58
N VAL A 37 2.37 4.16 -2.55
CA VAL A 37 1.55 2.96 -2.66
C VAL A 37 0.96 2.61 -1.29
N ILE A 38 -0.30 2.16 -1.25
CA ILE A 38 -0.94 1.69 -0.03
C ILE A 38 -0.70 0.18 0.12
N PHE A 39 -0.17 -0.24 1.27
CA PHE A 39 -0.29 -1.63 1.70
C PHE A 39 -1.49 -1.78 2.65
N THR A 40 -2.34 -2.78 2.44
CA THR A 40 -3.51 -3.04 3.27
C THR A 40 -3.88 -4.53 3.34
N GLN A 41 -4.66 -4.91 4.35
CA GLN A 41 -5.32 -6.22 4.47
C GLN A 41 -6.84 -6.07 4.58
N ASP A 42 -7.35 -4.91 4.16
CA ASP A 42 -8.77 -4.54 4.17
C ASP A 42 -9.32 -4.59 2.74
N ASP A 43 -10.37 -5.37 2.54
CA ASP A 43 -11.02 -5.59 1.23
C ASP A 43 -11.71 -4.32 0.72
N ASP A 44 -12.03 -3.35 1.58
CA ASP A 44 -12.70 -2.12 1.16
C ASP A 44 -11.84 -1.29 0.21
N PHE A 45 -10.51 -1.38 0.30
CA PHE A 45 -9.60 -0.80 -0.70
C PHE A 45 -9.73 -1.46 -2.08
N LEU A 46 -10.00 -2.78 -2.14
CA LEU A 46 -10.24 -3.49 -3.40
C LEU A 46 -11.57 -3.04 -4.02
N ARG A 47 -12.59 -2.79 -3.20
CA ARG A 47 -13.89 -2.25 -3.67
C ARG A 47 -13.72 -0.84 -4.24
N LEU A 48 -12.93 0.00 -3.57
CA LEU A 48 -12.63 1.36 -4.04
C LEU A 48 -11.87 1.34 -5.37
N HIS A 49 -10.86 0.48 -5.50
CA HIS A 49 -10.18 0.23 -6.77
C HIS A 49 -11.17 -0.19 -7.88
N ALA A 50 -12.00 -1.20 -7.61
CA ALA A 50 -13.00 -1.69 -8.57
C ALA A 50 -14.05 -0.62 -8.95
N SER A 51 -14.28 0.37 -8.09
CA SER A 51 -15.15 1.52 -8.37
C SER A 51 -14.53 2.58 -9.29
N GLY A 52 -13.25 2.43 -9.67
CA GLY A 52 -12.53 3.33 -10.57
C GLY A 52 -11.86 4.53 -9.88
N ILE A 53 -11.68 4.49 -8.56
CA ILE A 53 -10.93 5.53 -7.85
C ILE A 53 -9.45 5.41 -8.22
N SER A 54 -8.87 6.52 -8.70
CA SER A 54 -7.45 6.55 -9.05
C SER A 54 -6.55 6.55 -7.81
N HIS A 55 -5.41 5.86 -7.90
CA HIS A 55 -4.42 5.74 -6.83
C HIS A 55 -3.02 5.44 -7.38
N SER A 56 -1.98 5.69 -6.58
CA SER A 56 -0.58 5.37 -6.95
C SER A 56 -0.24 3.87 -6.87
N GLY A 57 -1.15 3.05 -6.35
CA GLY A 57 -1.02 1.60 -6.27
C GLY A 57 -1.58 1.05 -4.97
N ILE A 58 -2.08 -0.17 -4.99
CA ILE A 58 -2.51 -0.91 -3.80
C ILE A 58 -1.78 -2.24 -3.77
N VAL A 59 -1.14 -2.56 -2.66
CA VAL A 59 -0.62 -3.89 -2.37
C VAL A 59 -1.50 -4.50 -1.29
N TYR A 60 -2.18 -5.58 -1.64
CA TYR A 60 -3.10 -6.27 -0.75
C TYR A 60 -2.51 -7.59 -0.28
N ALA A 61 -2.70 -7.91 1.00
CA ALA A 61 -2.45 -9.25 1.52
C ALA A 61 -3.68 -9.72 2.31
N HIS A 62 -4.00 -11.01 2.24
CA HIS A 62 -5.07 -11.57 3.07
C HIS A 62 -4.75 -11.42 4.56
N GLN A 63 -5.79 -11.33 5.39
CA GLN A 63 -5.60 -11.41 6.84
C GLN A 63 -4.88 -12.71 7.20
N ARG A 64 -3.99 -12.63 8.20
CA ARG A 64 -3.12 -13.75 8.66
C ARG A 64 -1.98 -14.15 7.72
N THR A 65 -1.75 -13.44 6.60
CA THR A 65 -0.50 -13.62 5.84
C THR A 65 0.70 -13.40 6.77
N PRO A 66 1.68 -14.32 6.80
CA PRO A 66 2.84 -14.20 7.69
C PRO A 66 3.61 -12.91 7.45
N ILE A 67 3.99 -12.20 8.51
CA ILE A 67 4.70 -10.91 8.41
C ILE A 67 6.00 -11.01 7.59
N GLY A 68 6.69 -12.16 7.63
CA GLY A 68 7.88 -12.42 6.82
C GLY A 68 7.58 -12.42 5.32
N GLN A 69 6.46 -13.02 4.91
CA GLN A 69 6.01 -13.02 3.52
C GLN A 69 5.60 -11.61 3.08
N ILE A 70 4.88 -10.86 3.91
CA ILE A 70 4.53 -9.46 3.63
C ILE A 70 5.79 -8.62 3.40
N ILE A 71 6.79 -8.73 4.29
CA ILE A 71 8.05 -7.98 4.15
C ILE A 71 8.80 -8.38 2.88
N GLN A 72 8.88 -9.68 2.57
CA GLN A 72 9.55 -10.18 1.36
C GLN A 72 8.84 -9.70 0.09
N GLY A 73 7.51 -9.83 0.03
CA GLY A 73 6.70 -9.41 -1.11
C GLY A 73 6.77 -7.91 -1.37
N LEU A 74 6.60 -7.08 -0.33
CA LEU A 74 6.75 -5.62 -0.46
C LEU A 74 8.17 -5.22 -0.89
N THR A 75 9.19 -5.96 -0.43
CA THR A 75 10.57 -5.71 -0.86
C THR A 75 10.75 -6.05 -2.34
N LEU A 76 10.18 -7.16 -2.81
CA LEU A 76 10.25 -7.56 -4.22
C LEU A 76 9.54 -6.53 -5.11
N ILE A 77 8.31 -6.14 -4.77
CA ILE A 77 7.55 -5.10 -5.50
C ILE A 77 8.37 -3.83 -5.63
N TYR A 78 8.95 -3.34 -4.53
CA TYR A 78 9.80 -2.15 -4.53
C TYR A 78 11.04 -2.27 -5.44
N GLN A 79 11.57 -3.47 -5.62
CA GLN A 79 12.77 -3.72 -6.43
C GLN A 79 12.49 -3.87 -7.93
N VAL A 80 11.28 -4.29 -8.30
CA VAL A 80 10.99 -4.72 -9.68
C VAL A 80 9.93 -3.89 -10.38
N LEU A 81 9.04 -3.22 -9.63
CA LEU A 81 7.96 -2.41 -10.20
C LEU A 81 8.27 -0.92 -10.09
N THR A 82 7.92 -0.21 -11.16
CA THR A 82 7.99 1.25 -11.25
C THR A 82 6.70 1.91 -10.75
N PRO A 83 6.73 3.19 -10.36
CA PRO A 83 5.52 3.94 -10.01
C PRO A 83 4.45 3.94 -11.12
N GLU A 84 4.88 3.97 -12.38
CA GLU A 84 4.00 3.95 -13.55
C GLU A 84 3.27 2.62 -13.70
N GLU A 85 3.95 1.50 -13.45
CA GLU A 85 3.35 0.15 -13.46
C GLU A 85 2.37 -0.05 -12.30
N LEU A 86 2.60 0.62 -11.16
CA LEU A 86 1.74 0.53 -9.98
C LEU A 86 0.52 1.48 -10.04
N HIS A 87 0.53 2.46 -10.94
CA HIS A 87 -0.56 3.43 -11.05
C HIS A 87 -1.89 2.74 -11.42
N ASN A 88 -2.91 2.95 -10.59
CA ASN A 88 -4.22 2.28 -10.67
C ASN A 88 -4.12 0.75 -10.74
N HIS A 89 -3.06 0.15 -10.19
CA HIS A 89 -2.86 -1.30 -10.16
C HIS A 89 -2.95 -1.87 -8.74
N VAL A 90 -3.43 -3.12 -8.64
CA VAL A 90 -3.49 -3.87 -7.39
C VAL A 90 -2.56 -5.08 -7.50
N GLU A 91 -1.56 -5.13 -6.63
CA GLU A 91 -0.69 -6.30 -6.44
C GLU A 91 -1.17 -7.13 -5.25
N PHE A 92 -1.13 -8.45 -5.41
CA PHE A 92 -1.52 -9.40 -4.36
C PHE A 92 -0.28 -10.11 -3.80
N LEU A 93 -0.17 -10.11 -2.46
CA LEU A 93 0.86 -10.83 -1.70
C LEU A 93 0.35 -12.15 -1.12
#